data_AF-A0A8T4P2Q7-F1
#
_entry.id   AF-A0A8T4P2Q7-F1
#
_cell.length_a   1.000
_cell.length_b   1.000
_cell.length_c   1.000
_cell.angle_alpha   90.00
_cell.angle_beta   90.00
_cell.angle_gamma   90.00
#
_symmetry.space_group_name_H-M   'P 1'
#
loop_
_entity.id
_entity.type
_entity.pdbx_description
1 polymer ?
#
loop_
_entity_poly.entity_id
_entity_poly.type
_entity_poly.pdbx_seq_one_letter_code
_entity_poly.pdbx_strand_id
1 'polypeptide(L)'
;TKLIIAATNKASKNDIKKLQHKGATVITTKSKNGMVDLQDLMKQLGRHGITSVMIEGGSQLNSSAIKEGVVDKVLIFTAPKLIGNGIGAIGSLGIKKISNAINLKNPVCRRIGSDMMVEGYL
;
A
#
# COMPACT_ATOMS: atom_id res chain seq x y z
N THR A 1 -18.72 -6.57 -7.44
CA THR A 1 -17.40 -6.52 -6.77
C THR A 1 -17.60 -6.40 -5.28
N LYS A 2 -16.92 -7.21 -4.46
CA LYS A 2 -17.02 -7.13 -3.00
C LYS A 2 -16.25 -5.92 -2.50
N LEU A 3 -16.91 -4.99 -1.80
CA LEU A 3 -16.24 -3.85 -1.15
C LEU A 3 -15.80 -4.26 0.26
N ILE A 4 -14.49 -4.13 0.53
CA ILE A 4 -13.91 -4.32 1.86
C ILE A 4 -13.41 -2.96 2.35
N ILE A 5 -13.82 -2.57 3.56
CA ILE A 5 -13.34 -1.37 4.23
C ILE A 5 -12.51 -1.82 5.44
N ALA A 6 -11.23 -1.46 5.45
CA ALA A 6 -10.36 -1.66 6.61
C ALA A 6 -10.49 -0.47 7.56
N ALA A 7 -10.68 -0.73 8.84
CA ALA A 7 -10.78 0.28 9.88
C ALA A 7 -9.99 -0.15 11.13
N THR A 8 -9.58 0.81 11.95
CA THR A 8 -8.92 0.48 13.22
C THR A 8 -9.93 -0.06 14.23
N ASN A 9 -9.45 -0.78 15.23
CA ASN A 9 -10.24 -1.22 16.39
C ASN A 9 -10.85 -0.08 17.23
N LYS A 10 -10.55 1.18 16.92
CA LYS A 10 -11.15 2.37 17.53
C LYS A 10 -12.35 2.92 16.74
N ALA A 11 -12.67 2.33 15.58
CA ALA A 11 -13.78 2.79 14.74
C ALA A 11 -15.14 2.66 15.45
N SER A 12 -16.00 3.65 15.22
CA SER A 12 -17.36 3.70 15.77
C SER A 12 -18.19 2.49 15.35
N LYS A 13 -18.73 1.75 16.32
CA LYS A 13 -19.60 0.60 16.05
C LYS A 13 -20.82 0.99 15.21
N ASN A 14 -21.32 2.21 15.38
CA ASN A 14 -22.47 2.71 14.62
C ASN A 14 -22.10 2.93 13.15
N ASP A 15 -20.92 3.46 12.86
CA ASP A 15 -20.50 3.70 11.48
C ASP A 15 -20.13 2.40 10.76
N ILE A 16 -19.52 1.44 11.48
CA ILE A 16 -19.30 0.08 10.97
C ILE A 16 -20.64 -0.56 10.57
N LYS A 17 -21.66 -0.50 11.44
CA LYS A 17 -23.00 -1.04 11.14
C LYS A 17 -23.64 -0.37 9.93
N LYS A 18 -23.51 0.96 9.80
CA LYS A 18 -24.03 1.70 8.64
C LYS A 18 -23.37 1.23 7.34
N LEU A 19 -22.05 1.03 7.34
CA LEU A 19 -21.32 0.54 6.15
C LEU A 19 -21.70 -0.90 5.81
N GLN A 20 -21.84 -1.75 6.82
CA GLN A 20 -22.29 -3.13 6.65
C GLN A 20 -23.72 -3.21 6.10
N HIS A 21 -24.63 -2.36 6.58
CA HIS A 21 -26.00 -2.28 6.06
C HIS A 21 -26.04 -1.82 4.59
N LYS A 22 -25.04 -1.05 4.14
CA LYS A 22 -24.84 -0.69 2.73
C LYS A 22 -24.14 -1.80 1.91
N GLY A 23 -23.87 -2.96 2.49
CA GLY A 23 -23.28 -4.12 1.82
C GLY A 23 -21.75 -4.19 1.85
N ALA A 24 -21.06 -3.30 2.57
CA ALA A 24 -19.61 -3.38 2.72
C ALA A 24 -19.22 -4.45 3.75
N THR A 25 -18.19 -5.24 3.46
CA THR A 25 -17.50 -6.01 4.50
C THR A 25 -16.55 -5.08 5.23
N VAL A 26 -16.68 -4.96 6.55
CA VAL A 26 -15.76 -4.15 7.34
C VAL A 26 -14.80 -5.07 8.08
N ILE A 27 -13.50 -4.89 7.83
CA ILE A 27 -12.41 -5.58 8.53
C ILE A 27 -11.82 -4.62 9.55
N THR A 28 -11.92 -5.01 10.83
CA THR A 28 -11.34 -4.23 11.91
C THR A 28 -9.95 -4.77 12.24
N THR A 29 -8.93 -3.94 12.11
CA THR A 29 -7.54 -4.31 12.39
C THR A 29 -7.09 -3.82 13.75
N LYS A 30 -5.98 -4.37 14.23
CA LYS A 30 -5.16 -3.66 15.22
C LYS A 30 -4.81 -2.25 14.72
N SER A 31 -4.53 -1.35 15.65
CA SER A 31 -4.08 0.00 15.35
C SER A 31 -2.57 0.08 15.52
N LYS A 32 -1.87 0.58 14.51
CA LYS A 32 -0.44 0.93 14.57
C LYS A 32 -0.30 2.43 14.35
N ASN A 33 0.19 3.15 15.36
CA ASN A 33 0.29 4.63 15.33
C ASN A 33 -1.04 5.35 15.00
N GLY A 34 -2.17 4.83 15.48
CA GLY A 34 -3.50 5.36 15.18
C GLY A 34 -4.03 5.05 13.78
N MET A 35 -3.27 4.34 12.96
CA MET A 35 -3.64 3.91 11.61
C MET A 35 -3.94 2.42 11.56
N VAL A 36 -4.49 1.96 10.45
CA VAL A 36 -4.67 0.54 10.13
C VAL A 36 -3.30 -0.14 10.13
N ASP A 37 -3.16 -1.22 10.91
CA ASP A 37 -1.99 -2.09 10.88
C ASP A 37 -2.04 -2.95 9.60
N LEU A 38 -1.09 -2.73 8.68
CA LEU A 38 -1.13 -3.38 7.37
C LEU A 38 -0.72 -4.85 7.46
N GLN A 39 0.16 -5.22 8.39
CA GLN A 39 0.50 -6.63 8.61
C GLN A 39 -0.72 -7.42 9.11
N ASP A 40 -1.48 -6.85 10.05
CA ASP A 40 -2.72 -7.46 10.52
C ASP A 40 -3.77 -7.50 9.41
N LEU A 41 -3.90 -6.43 8.63
CA LEU A 41 -4.80 -6.39 7.47
C LEU A 41 -4.49 -7.51 6.47
N MET A 42 -3.23 -7.71 6.07
CA MET A 42 -2.85 -8.76 5.12
C MET A 42 -3.22 -10.16 5.64
N LYS A 43 -3.01 -10.42 6.94
CA LYS A 43 -3.43 -11.70 7.57
C LYS A 43 -4.94 -11.89 7.53
N GLN A 44 -5.70 -10.83 7.79
CA GLN A 44 -7.17 -10.89 7.75
C GLN A 44 -7.68 -11.07 6.31
N LEU A 45 -7.09 -10.38 5.33
CA LEU A 45 -7.41 -10.56 3.92
C LEU A 45 -7.13 -12.01 3.46
N GLY A 46 -6.02 -12.60 3.88
CA GLY A 46 -5.71 -14.01 3.63
C GLY A 46 -6.77 -14.97 4.18
N ARG A 47 -7.29 -14.71 5.39
CA ARG A 47 -8.42 -15.49 5.97
C ARG A 47 -9.72 -15.33 5.18
N HIS A 48 -9.86 -14.24 4.43
CA HIS A 48 -10.98 -14.02 3.50
C HIS A 48 -10.71 -14.59 2.09
N GLY A 49 -9.65 -15.37 1.91
CA GLY A 49 -9.29 -16.00 0.64
C GLY A 49 -8.63 -15.05 -0.35
N ILE A 50 -8.22 -13.85 0.08
CA ILE A 50 -7.51 -12.88 -0.76
C ILE A 50 -6.02 -13.15 -0.63
N THR A 51 -5.43 -13.74 -1.68
CA THR A 51 -4.03 -14.20 -1.70
C THR A 51 -3.07 -13.19 -2.31
N SER A 52 -3.57 -12.16 -2.99
CA SER A 52 -2.77 -11.10 -3.60
C SER A 52 -3.50 -9.76 -3.52
N VAL A 53 -2.77 -8.69 -3.26
CA VAL A 53 -3.30 -7.32 -3.19
C VAL A 53 -2.42 -6.41 -4.04
N MET A 54 -3.05 -5.59 -4.88
CA MET A 54 -2.39 -4.44 -5.50
C MET A 54 -2.55 -3.25 -4.56
N ILE A 55 -1.42 -2.70 -4.09
CA ILE A 55 -1.43 -1.51 -3.22
C ILE A 55 -1.20 -0.29 -4.11
N GLU A 56 -2.23 0.54 -4.20
CA GLU A 56 -2.21 1.83 -4.89
C GLU A 56 -2.63 2.93 -3.92
N GLY A 57 -2.19 4.16 -4.17
CA GLY A 57 -2.58 5.32 -3.40
C GLY A 57 -1.46 6.34 -3.24
N GLY A 58 -1.51 7.08 -2.14
CA GLY A 58 -0.58 8.16 -1.86
C GLY A 58 0.71 7.72 -1.17
N SER A 59 1.65 8.67 -1.09
CA SER A 59 2.98 8.53 -0.50
C SER A 59 2.99 7.88 0.89
N GLN A 60 2.00 8.21 1.73
CA GLN A 60 1.88 7.69 3.08
C GLN A 60 1.56 6.19 3.10
N LEU A 61 0.61 5.74 2.29
CA LEU A 61 0.24 4.32 2.22
C LEU A 61 1.40 3.50 1.67
N ASN A 62 2.03 3.96 0.59
CA ASN A 62 3.15 3.29 -0.05
C ASN A 62 4.34 3.15 0.91
N SER A 63 4.71 4.22 1.62
CA SER A 63 5.78 4.17 2.62
C SER A 63 5.45 3.28 3.81
N SER A 64 4.20 3.31 4.31
CA SER A 64 3.79 2.44 5.41
C SER A 64 3.85 0.97 5.00
N ALA A 65 3.37 0.63 3.79
CA ALA A 65 3.41 -0.74 3.29
C ALA A 65 4.85 -1.27 3.17
N ILE A 66 5.77 -0.46 2.64
CA ILE A 66 7.20 -0.81 2.55
C ILE A 66 7.81 -0.98 3.95
N LYS A 67 7.60 -0.02 4.87
CA LYS A 67 8.13 -0.08 6.23
C LYS A 67 7.60 -1.26 7.04
N GLU A 68 6.35 -1.63 6.80
CA GLU A 68 5.71 -2.76 7.46
C GLU A 68 6.08 -4.10 6.82
N GLY A 69 6.86 -4.11 5.74
CA GLY A 69 7.33 -5.34 5.11
C GLY A 69 6.20 -6.18 4.51
N VAL A 70 5.11 -5.54 4.08
CA VAL A 70 3.96 -6.21 3.44
C VAL A 70 4.00 -6.12 1.91
N VAL A 71 5.10 -5.62 1.35
CA VAL A 71 5.29 -5.46 -0.09
C VAL A 71 6.30 -6.49 -0.56
N ASP A 72 5.86 -7.38 -1.44
CA ASP A 72 6.75 -8.36 -2.08
C ASP A 72 7.39 -7.78 -3.35
N LYS A 73 6.60 -7.05 -4.16
CA LYS A 73 6.98 -6.54 -5.48
C LYS A 73 6.54 -5.10 -5.66
N VAL A 74 7.37 -4.30 -6.31
CA VAL A 74 7.08 -2.90 -6.67
C VAL A 74 7.04 -2.76 -8.20
N LEU A 75 6.09 -1.96 -8.69
CA LEU A 75 6.02 -1.47 -10.06
C LEU A 75 6.06 0.07 -10.02
N ILE A 76 7.10 0.66 -10.59
CA ILE A 76 7.31 2.11 -10.62
C ILE A 76 7.05 2.59 -12.05
N PHE A 77 6.03 3.43 -12.23
CA PHE A 77 5.73 4.06 -13.51
C PHE A 77 6.25 5.50 -13.53
N THR A 78 6.91 5.88 -14.62
CA THR A 78 7.45 7.23 -14.83
C THR A 78 7.06 7.71 -16.23
N ALA A 79 6.27 8.77 -16.28
CA ALA A 79 5.91 9.43 -17.53
C ALA A 79 7.04 10.39 -17.98
N PRO A 80 7.22 10.61 -19.30
CA PRO A 80 8.19 11.58 -19.84
C PRO A 80 7.63 13.01 -19.71
N LYS A 81 7.31 13.43 -18.48
CA LYS A 81 6.68 14.71 -18.16
C LYS A 81 7.45 15.40 -17.05
N LEU A 82 7.67 16.70 -17.20
CA LEU A 82 8.35 17.55 -16.22
C LEU A 82 7.30 18.44 -15.55
N ILE A 83 7.09 18.26 -14.23
CA ILE A 83 6.09 19.02 -13.47
C ILE A 83 6.70 19.91 -12.38
N GLY A 84 8.02 19.90 -12.22
CA GLY A 84 8.70 20.54 -11.10
C GLY A 84 8.38 19.82 -9.79
N ASN A 85 7.88 20.55 -8.80
CA ASN A 85 7.58 20.02 -7.49
C ASN A 85 6.22 19.31 -7.48
N GLY A 86 6.21 18.04 -7.04
CA GLY A 86 5.00 17.24 -6.90
C GLY A 86 4.99 16.45 -5.59
N ILE A 87 3.94 15.66 -5.39
CA ILE A 87 3.85 14.72 -4.28
C ILE A 87 4.73 13.50 -4.61
N GLY A 88 5.72 13.21 -3.77
CA GLY A 88 6.58 12.03 -3.97
C GLY A 88 5.79 10.73 -3.87
N ALA A 89 6.09 9.75 -4.73
CA ALA A 89 5.38 8.46 -4.73
C ALA A 89 5.62 7.63 -3.45
N ILE A 90 6.77 7.84 -2.80
CA ILE A 90 7.17 7.22 -1.54
C ILE A 90 7.60 8.36 -0.62
N GLY A 91 6.96 8.49 0.54
CA GLY A 91 7.38 9.39 1.62
C GLY A 91 8.62 8.87 2.36
N SER A 92 8.93 9.49 3.51
CA SER A 92 10.13 9.13 4.29
C SER A 92 10.14 7.67 4.72
N LEU A 93 11.19 6.92 4.34
CA LEU A 93 11.47 5.57 4.82
C LEU A 93 12.34 5.54 6.10
N GLY A 94 12.84 6.71 6.55
CA GLY A 94 13.78 6.79 7.68
C GLY A 94 15.23 6.38 7.34
N ILE A 95 15.52 6.13 6.07
CA ILE A 95 16.86 5.77 5.58
C ILE A 95 17.70 7.03 5.41
N LYS A 96 18.84 7.10 6.12
CA LYS A 96 19.74 8.28 6.11
C LYS A 96 21.02 8.08 5.30
N LYS A 97 21.37 6.83 4.96
CA LYS A 97 22.57 6.49 4.20
C LYS A 97 22.18 5.64 3.00
N ILE A 98 22.78 5.90 1.84
CA ILE A 98 22.50 5.15 0.60
C ILE A 98 22.85 3.66 0.74
N SER A 99 23.85 3.32 1.55
CA SER A 99 24.21 1.94 1.88
C SER A 99 23.09 1.15 2.55
N ASN A 100 22.10 1.84 3.14
CA ASN A 100 20.96 1.24 3.82
C ASN A 100 19.68 1.33 2.96
N ALA A 101 19.80 1.73 1.69
CA ALA A 101 18.67 1.76 0.77
C ALA A 101 18.14 0.35 0.50
N ILE A 102 16.83 0.26 0.28
CA ILE A 102 16.19 -1.01 -0.12
C ILE A 102 16.46 -1.19 -1.62
N ASN A 103 17.16 -2.27 -1.97
CA ASN A 103 17.47 -2.60 -3.35
C ASN A 103 16.39 -3.51 -3.93
N LEU A 104 15.93 -3.20 -5.14
CA LEU A 104 15.10 -4.14 -5.89
C LEU A 104 15.95 -5.32 -6.38
N LYS A 105 15.46 -6.53 -6.19
CA LYS A 105 16.04 -7.77 -6.72
C LYS A 105 15.61 -7.95 -8.17
N ASN A 106 16.59 -8.20 -9.04
CA ASN A 106 16.41 -8.45 -10.48
C ASN A 106 15.48 -7.43 -11.17
N PRO A 107 15.73 -6.11 -11.06
CA PRO A 107 14.84 -5.11 -11.61
C PRO A 107 14.80 -5.19 -13.15
N VAL A 108 13.60 -5.15 -13.72
CA VAL A 108 13.37 -5.10 -15.15
C VAL A 108 12.77 -3.75 -15.51
N CYS A 109 13.32 -3.10 -16.54
CA CYS A 109 12.80 -1.85 -17.08
C CYS A 109 12.18 -2.10 -18.46
N ARG A 110 10.96 -1.63 -18.67
CA ARG A 110 10.25 -1.71 -19.97
C ARG A 110 9.51 -0.43 -20.26
N ARG A 111 9.33 -0.14 -21.56
CA ARG A 111 8.47 0.95 -22.03
C ARG A 111 7.02 0.46 -22.15
N ILE A 112 6.07 1.20 -21.59
CA ILE A 112 4.62 0.94 -21.69
C ILE A 112 3.98 2.19 -22.30
N GLY A 113 3.64 2.14 -23.59
CA GLY A 113 3.21 3.33 -24.32
C GLY A 113 4.30 4.41 -24.33
N SER A 114 4.00 5.61 -23.83
CA SER A 114 4.97 6.69 -23.64
C SER A 114 5.80 6.58 -22.36
N ASP A 115 5.36 5.76 -21.41
CA ASP A 115 5.88 5.75 -20.05
C ASP A 115 6.92 4.64 -19.86
N MET A 116 7.77 4.78 -18.86
CA MET A 116 8.72 3.76 -18.43
C MET A 116 8.20 3.08 -17.17
N MET A 117 8.35 1.76 -17.10
CA MET A 117 7.99 0.97 -15.94
C MET A 117 9.20 0.17 -15.46
N VAL A 118 9.56 0.32 -14.19
CA VAL A 118 10.54 -0.53 -13.50
C VAL A 118 9.78 -1.49 -12.57
N GLU A 119 9.99 -2.79 -12.70
CA GLU A 119 9.48 -3.79 -11.76
C GLU A 119 10.60 -4.56 -11.07
N GLY A 120 10.40 -4.92 -9.80
CA GLY A 120 11.33 -5.75 -9.05
C GLY A 120 10.77 -6.18 -7.70
N TYR A 121 11.34 -7.24 -7.12
CA TYR A 121 11.00 -7.70 -5.78
C TYR A 121 11.84 -6.97 -4.72
N LEU A 122 11.32 -6.79 -3.50
CA LEU A 122 12.11 -6.26 -2.37
C LEU A 122 12.98 -7.36 -1.72
#